data_AF-A0A843K643-F1
#
_entry.id   AF-A0A843K643-F1
#
_cell.length_a   1.000
_cell.length_b   1.000
_cell.length_c   1.000
_cell.angle_alpha   90.00
_cell.angle_beta   90.00
_cell.angle_gamma   90.00
#
_symmetry.space_group_name_H-M   'P 1'
#
loop_
_entity.id
_entity.type
_entity.pdbx_description
1 polymer ?
#
loop_
_entity_poly.entity_id
_entity_poly.type
_entity_poly.pdbx_seq_one_letter_code
_entity_poly.pdbx_strand_id
1 'polypeptide(L)'
;MSEDLPDSIVMLPAGAILYLVSELERLKVQIESHDRRITEIAAQQDEDCDRLARDIAQDRKRISHLEDPTSREPSPTEQSHLQKIEKHLRESPRHAASFAEIRGLLGVSAGRVSQLVKKLDPQIFEVHRSARDHKARILILKRRSAL
;
A
#
# COMPACT_ATOMS: atom_id res chain seq x y z
N MET A 1 11.34 76.76 -20.77
CA MET A 1 11.47 75.33 -20.47
C MET A 1 12.20 75.26 -19.14
N SER A 2 11.47 75.35 -18.03
CA SER A 2 12.06 75.38 -16.68
C SER A 2 12.04 73.97 -16.12
N GLU A 3 13.21 73.43 -15.82
CA GLU A 3 13.33 72.17 -15.09
C GLU A 3 12.91 72.42 -13.64
N ASP A 4 11.78 71.81 -13.23
CA ASP A 4 11.35 71.78 -11.84
C ASP A 4 12.39 71.01 -11.02
N LEU A 5 13.24 71.73 -10.29
CA LEU A 5 14.08 71.16 -9.24
C LEU A 5 13.18 70.74 -8.07
N PRO A 6 13.46 69.58 -7.42
CA PRO A 6 12.61 69.08 -6.35
C PRO A 6 12.58 70.02 -5.13
N ASP A 7 11.37 70.26 -4.60
CA ASP A 7 11.03 71.20 -3.52
C ASP A 7 11.68 70.93 -2.14
N SER A 8 12.55 69.93 -2.00
CA SER A 8 13.28 69.69 -0.76
C SER A 8 14.60 68.97 -1.00
N ILE A 9 15.71 69.67 -0.74
CA ILE A 9 17.06 69.10 -0.74
C ILE A 9 17.33 68.58 0.67
N VAL A 10 17.27 67.26 0.85
CA VAL A 10 17.67 66.61 2.11
C VAL A 10 19.18 66.41 2.10
N MET A 11 19.89 67.18 2.93
CA MET A 11 21.32 67.01 3.12
C MET A 11 21.59 65.87 4.11
N LEU A 12 21.94 64.71 3.56
CA LEU A 12 22.39 63.57 4.35
C LEU A 12 23.90 63.68 4.61
N PRO A 13 24.36 63.54 5.87
CA PRO A 13 25.78 63.42 6.16
C PRO A 13 26.37 62.21 5.43
N ALA A 14 27.56 62.36 4.85
CA ALA A 14 28.23 61.28 4.12
C ALA A 14 28.37 60.00 4.99
N GLY A 15 28.55 60.15 6.30
CA GLY A 15 28.59 59.01 7.24
C GLY A 15 27.27 58.23 7.34
N ALA A 16 26.12 58.91 7.22
CA ALA A 16 24.81 58.25 7.22
C ALA A 16 24.60 57.44 5.92
N ILE A 17 25.06 57.99 4.78
CA ILE A 17 25.03 57.29 3.49
C ILE A 17 25.92 56.05 3.55
N LEU A 18 27.15 56.18 4.05
CA LEU A 18 28.09 55.06 4.19
C LEU A 18 27.54 53.97 5.12
N TYR A 19 26.93 54.35 6.25
CA TYR A 19 26.29 53.40 7.15
C TYR A 19 25.17 52.61 6.47
N LEU A 20 24.27 53.29 5.76
CA LEU A 20 23.17 52.64 5.04
C LEU A 20 23.67 51.71 3.92
N VAL A 21 24.72 52.09 3.20
CA VAL A 21 25.36 51.22 2.20
C VAL A 21 25.92 49.96 2.84
N SER A 22 26.65 50.09 3.95
CA SER A 22 27.20 48.95 4.70
C SER A 22 26.12 48.00 5.23
N GLU A 23 25.01 48.54 5.77
CA GLU A 23 23.89 47.70 6.23
C GLU A 23 23.16 47.03 5.06
N LEU A 24 23.02 47.70 3.91
CA LEU A 24 22.48 47.08 2.70
C LEU A 24 23.34 45.92 2.21
N GLU A 25 24.67 46.08 2.21
CA GLU A 25 25.60 45.00 1.85
C GLU A 25 25.50 43.83 2.84
N ARG A 26 25.47 44.12 4.14
CA ARG A 26 25.30 43.10 5.18
C ARG A 26 24.00 42.32 5.02
N LEU A 27 22.89 43.02 4.79
CA LEU A 27 21.57 42.39 4.60
C LEU A 27 21.53 41.55 3.32
N LYS A 28 22.15 41.99 2.23
CA LYS A 28 22.27 41.18 1.00
C LYS A 28 23.00 39.86 1.26
N VAL A 29 24.13 39.90 1.96
CA VAL A 29 24.89 38.69 2.32
C VAL A 29 24.07 37.76 3.21
N GLN A 30 23.30 38.31 4.16
CA GLN A 30 22.41 37.52 5.01
C GLN A 30 21.27 36.86 4.22
N ILE A 31 20.65 37.59 3.29
CA ILE A 31 19.59 37.04 2.42
C ILE A 31 20.16 35.90 1.58
N GLU A 32 21.30 36.09 0.92
CA GLU A 32 21.93 35.04 0.12
C GLU A 32 22.27 33.79 0.96
N SER A 33 22.73 33.98 2.19
CA SER A 33 23.01 32.89 3.12
C SER A 33 21.74 32.14 3.52
N HIS A 34 20.65 32.86 3.80
CA HIS A 34 19.37 32.27 4.14
C HIS A 34 18.75 31.52 2.96
N ASP A 35 18.80 32.09 1.75
CA ASP A 35 18.28 31.46 0.53
C ASP A 35 19.00 30.14 0.23
N ARG A 36 20.32 30.09 0.44
CA ARG A 36 21.09 28.84 0.34
C ARG A 36 20.61 27.80 1.34
N ARG A 37 20.45 28.19 2.62
CA ARG A 37 19.96 27.28 3.66
C ARG A 37 18.54 26.79 3.40
N ILE A 38 17.65 27.66 2.91
CA ILE A 38 16.28 27.29 2.53
C ILE A 38 16.32 26.26 1.40
N THR A 39 17.17 26.48 0.39
CA THR A 39 17.32 25.57 -0.74
C THR A 39 17.84 24.20 -0.30
N GLU A 40 18.84 24.16 0.58
CA GLU A 40 19.37 22.92 1.16
C GLU A 40 18.30 22.16 1.97
N ILE A 41 17.54 22.87 2.81
CA ILE A 41 16.46 22.27 3.59
C ILE A 41 15.36 21.71 2.69
N ALA A 42 14.96 22.46 1.66
CA ALA A 42 13.92 22.01 0.72
C ALA A 42 14.37 20.74 -0.02
N ALA A 43 15.61 20.69 -0.51
CA ALA A 43 16.16 19.50 -1.15
C ALA A 43 16.18 18.29 -0.20
N GLN A 44 16.56 18.50 1.05
CA GLN A 44 16.55 17.43 2.06
C GLN A 44 15.13 16.93 2.38
N GLN A 45 14.16 17.85 2.44
CA GLN A 45 12.75 17.51 2.68
C GLN A 45 12.17 16.69 1.53
N ASP A 46 12.48 17.04 0.28
CA ASP A 46 12.04 16.27 -0.89
C ASP A 46 12.59 14.83 -0.83
N GLU A 47 13.88 14.66 -0.51
CA GLU A 47 14.49 13.34 -0.37
C GLU A 47 13.85 12.53 0.78
N ASP A 48 13.59 13.15 1.93
CA ASP A 48 12.93 12.52 3.06
C ASP A 48 11.50 12.13 2.74
N CYS A 49 10.75 12.98 2.02
CA CYS A 49 9.40 12.67 1.56
C CYS A 49 9.38 11.43 0.66
N ASP A 50 10.32 11.34 -0.29
CA ASP A 50 10.44 10.18 -1.18
C ASP A 50 10.81 8.90 -0.43
N ARG A 51 11.72 9.00 0.55
CA ARG A 51 12.10 7.87 1.41
C ARG A 51 10.91 7.39 2.24
N LEU A 52 10.22 8.30 2.92
CA LEU A 52 9.05 7.98 3.74
C LEU A 52 7.92 7.37 2.90
N ALA A 53 7.68 7.87 1.70
CA ALA A 53 6.68 7.31 0.79
C ALA A 53 7.00 5.85 0.43
N ARG A 54 8.27 5.53 0.15
CA ARG A 54 8.74 4.16 -0.11
C ARG A 54 8.57 3.26 1.10
N ASP A 55 8.98 3.73 2.28
CA ASP A 55 8.88 2.96 3.52
C ASP A 55 7.40 2.65 3.86
N ILE A 56 6.52 3.65 3.76
CA ILE A 56 5.07 3.49 3.97
C ILE A 56 4.48 2.49 2.97
N ALA A 57 4.88 2.52 1.70
CA ALA A 57 4.39 1.58 0.71
C ALA A 57 4.83 0.14 1.03
N GLN A 58 6.08 -0.05 1.46
CA GLN A 58 6.61 -1.35 1.86
C GLN A 58 5.90 -1.88 3.12
N ASP A 59 5.68 -1.03 4.11
CA ASP A 59 4.96 -1.39 5.33
C ASP A 59 3.50 -1.75 5.04
N ARG A 60 2.80 -0.97 4.20
CA ARG A 60 1.44 -1.31 3.74
C ARG A 60 1.38 -2.68 3.08
N LYS A 61 2.36 -3.01 2.23
CA LYS A 61 2.46 -4.33 1.61
C LYS A 61 2.68 -5.42 2.65
N ARG A 62 3.59 -5.21 3.60
CA ARG A 62 3.89 -6.16 4.68
C ARG A 62 2.67 -6.41 5.57
N ILE A 63 1.97 -5.35 5.98
CA ILE A 63 0.75 -5.42 6.76
C ILE A 63 -0.33 -6.18 5.99
N SER A 64 -0.52 -5.86 4.71
CA SER A 64 -1.48 -6.58 3.86
C SER A 64 -1.19 -8.08 3.80
N HIS A 65 0.08 -8.50 3.76
CA HIS A 65 0.41 -9.92 3.85
C HIS A 65 0.06 -10.51 5.22
N LEU A 66 0.36 -9.82 6.32
CA LEU A 66 0.06 -10.32 7.66
C LEU A 66 -1.44 -10.40 7.97
N GLU A 67 -2.22 -9.47 7.41
CA GLU A 67 -3.67 -9.40 7.54
C GLU A 67 -4.41 -10.34 6.59
N ASP A 68 -3.79 -10.74 5.48
CA ASP A 68 -4.37 -11.71 4.58
C ASP A 68 -4.34 -13.12 5.23
N PRO A 69 -5.50 -13.67 5.63
CA PRO A 69 -5.56 -14.99 6.27
C PRO A 69 -5.15 -16.13 5.32
N THR A 70 -5.04 -15.86 4.01
CA THR A 70 -4.56 -16.80 3.00
C THR A 70 -3.04 -16.78 2.85
N SER A 71 -2.36 -15.71 3.29
CA SER A 71 -0.89 -15.59 3.23
C SER A 71 -0.17 -16.44 4.29
N ARG A 72 -0.87 -16.89 5.34
CA ARG A 72 -0.28 -17.80 6.33
C ARG A 72 -0.23 -19.20 5.75
N GLU A 73 0.98 -19.73 5.62
CA GLU A 73 1.21 -21.13 5.24
C GLU A 73 0.27 -22.05 6.03
N PRO A 74 -0.37 -23.03 5.36
CA PRO A 74 -1.24 -23.96 6.03
C PRO A 74 -0.48 -24.68 7.14
N SER A 75 -1.04 -24.76 8.34
CA SER A 75 -0.46 -25.62 9.38
C SER A 75 -0.44 -27.08 8.91
N PRO A 76 0.38 -27.97 9.48
CA PRO A 76 0.43 -29.39 9.07
C PRO A 76 -0.94 -30.06 9.05
N THR A 77 -1.80 -29.72 10.03
CA THR A 77 -3.18 -30.20 10.11
C THR A 77 -4.05 -29.63 8.98
N GLU A 78 -3.91 -28.34 8.67
CA GLU A 78 -4.61 -27.73 7.55
C GLU A 78 -4.17 -28.35 6.22
N GLN A 79 -2.88 -28.61 6.05
CA GLN A 79 -2.34 -29.23 4.84
C GLN A 79 -2.89 -30.65 4.66
N SER A 80 -2.98 -31.44 5.73
CA SER A 80 -3.65 -32.75 5.72
C SER A 80 -5.13 -32.64 5.30
N HIS A 81 -5.85 -31.64 5.81
CA HIS A 81 -7.25 -31.39 5.43
C HIS A 81 -7.37 -30.99 3.96
N LEU A 82 -6.52 -30.10 3.47
CA LEU A 82 -6.51 -29.68 2.06
C LEU A 82 -6.27 -30.89 1.14
N GLN A 83 -5.28 -31.73 1.45
CA GLN A 83 -5.03 -32.97 0.69
C GLN A 83 -6.23 -33.93 0.70
N LYS A 84 -6.92 -34.07 1.83
CA LYS A 84 -8.15 -34.88 1.92
C LYS A 84 -9.27 -34.32 1.03
N ILE A 85 -9.46 -33.00 1.02
CA ILE A 85 -10.43 -32.33 0.14
C ILE A 85 -10.08 -32.61 -1.31
N GLU A 86 -8.81 -32.41 -1.71
CA GLU A 86 -8.38 -32.64 -3.09
C GLU A 86 -8.58 -34.08 -3.53
N LYS A 87 -8.19 -35.04 -2.69
CA LYS A 87 -8.36 -36.47 -2.97
C LYS A 87 -9.84 -36.80 -3.15
N HIS A 88 -10.67 -36.34 -2.22
CA HIS A 88 -12.11 -36.57 -2.29
C HIS A 88 -12.74 -35.99 -3.56
N LEU A 89 -12.35 -34.77 -3.96
CA LEU A 89 -12.84 -34.16 -5.21
C LEU A 89 -12.36 -34.93 -6.44
N ARG A 90 -11.12 -35.45 -6.47
CA ARG A 90 -10.65 -36.26 -7.61
C ARG A 90 -11.44 -37.55 -7.76
N GLU A 91 -11.77 -38.20 -6.65
CA GLU A 91 -12.50 -39.47 -6.60
C GLU A 91 -14.03 -39.30 -6.77
N SER A 92 -14.56 -38.10 -6.51
CA SER A 92 -15.99 -37.85 -6.56
C SER A 92 -16.54 -37.78 -7.98
N PRO A 93 -17.74 -38.32 -8.24
CA PRO A 93 -18.41 -38.16 -9.51
C PRO A 93 -18.68 -36.67 -9.76
N ARG A 94 -18.21 -36.16 -10.92
CA ARG A 94 -18.23 -34.74 -11.35
C ARG A 94 -17.16 -33.83 -10.71
N HIS A 95 -16.23 -34.38 -9.96
CA HIS A 95 -15.19 -33.63 -9.25
C HIS A 95 -15.70 -32.47 -8.39
N ALA A 96 -16.87 -32.69 -7.76
CA ALA A 96 -17.57 -31.69 -6.99
C ALA A 96 -18.01 -32.29 -5.65
N ALA A 97 -17.97 -31.46 -4.60
CA ALA A 97 -18.47 -31.79 -3.28
C ALA A 97 -19.10 -30.54 -2.64
N SER A 98 -20.22 -30.73 -1.95
CA SER A 98 -20.85 -29.68 -1.15
C SER A 98 -20.02 -29.35 0.09
N PHE A 99 -20.19 -28.14 0.60
CA PHE A 99 -19.54 -27.73 1.85
C PHE A 99 -19.99 -28.60 3.04
N ALA A 100 -21.20 -29.15 2.99
CA ALA A 100 -21.71 -30.08 4.00
C ALA A 100 -21.00 -31.44 3.95
N GLU A 101 -20.74 -31.97 2.75
CA GLU A 101 -19.97 -33.20 2.57
C GLU A 101 -18.52 -33.02 3.03
N ILE A 102 -17.88 -31.91 2.64
CA ILE A 102 -16.51 -31.58 3.10
C ILE A 102 -16.49 -31.44 4.63
N ARG A 103 -17.52 -30.83 5.22
CA ARG A 103 -17.67 -30.74 6.68
C ARG A 103 -17.72 -32.12 7.33
N GLY A 104 -18.50 -33.04 6.77
CA GLY A 104 -18.60 -34.43 7.23
C GLY A 104 -17.29 -35.20 7.07
N LEU A 105 -16.60 -35.04 5.95
CA LEU A 105 -15.31 -35.66 5.64
C LEU A 105 -14.22 -35.26 6.66
N LEU A 106 -14.18 -33.99 7.02
CA LEU A 106 -13.12 -33.42 7.86
C LEU A 106 -13.48 -33.38 9.35
N GLY A 107 -14.77 -33.46 9.70
CA GLY A 107 -15.22 -33.32 11.09
C GLY A 107 -15.00 -31.92 11.69
N VAL A 108 -14.99 -30.87 10.86
CA VAL A 108 -14.70 -29.49 11.31
C VAL A 108 -15.93 -28.57 11.22
N SER A 109 -15.85 -27.37 11.79
CA SER A 109 -16.95 -26.39 11.72
C SER A 109 -17.13 -25.81 10.30
N ALA A 110 -18.32 -25.27 9.99
CA ALA A 110 -18.59 -24.64 8.68
C ALA A 110 -17.69 -23.42 8.41
N GLY A 111 -17.37 -22.65 9.45
CA GLY A 111 -16.40 -21.55 9.36
C GLY A 111 -15.01 -22.06 9.00
N ARG A 112 -14.60 -23.20 9.56
CA ARG A 112 -13.30 -23.82 9.27
C ARG A 112 -13.21 -24.35 7.84
N VAL A 113 -14.27 -24.97 7.32
CA VAL A 113 -14.35 -25.35 5.90
C VAL A 113 -14.16 -24.12 5.01
N SER A 114 -14.86 -23.02 5.32
CA SER A 114 -14.75 -21.78 4.54
C SER A 114 -13.34 -21.19 4.54
N GLN A 115 -12.62 -21.27 5.66
CA GLN A 115 -11.21 -20.86 5.76
C GLN A 115 -10.29 -21.77 4.94
N LEU A 116 -10.47 -23.09 5.00
CA LEU A 116 -9.67 -24.05 4.23
C LEU A 116 -9.87 -23.85 2.73
N VAL A 117 -11.11 -23.65 2.27
CA VAL A 117 -11.39 -23.42 0.86
C VAL A 117 -10.76 -22.13 0.34
N LYS A 118 -10.65 -21.08 1.16
CA LYS A 118 -9.93 -19.85 0.79
C LYS A 118 -8.42 -20.05 0.58
N LYS A 119 -7.85 -21.12 1.15
CA LYS A 119 -6.43 -21.48 0.99
C LYS A 119 -6.18 -22.39 -0.22
N LEU A 120 -7.22 -22.87 -0.90
CA LEU A 120 -7.08 -23.64 -2.14
C LEU A 120 -6.78 -22.72 -3.31
N ASP A 121 -6.03 -23.22 -4.29
CA ASP A 121 -5.66 -22.46 -5.48
C ASP A 121 -6.91 -22.06 -6.30
N PRO A 122 -7.23 -20.77 -6.45
CA PRO A 122 -8.41 -20.32 -7.21
C PRO A 122 -8.33 -20.61 -8.71
N GLN A 123 -7.15 -20.93 -9.25
CA GLN A 123 -6.98 -21.37 -10.63
C GLN A 123 -7.44 -22.82 -10.83
N ILE A 124 -7.41 -23.63 -9.76
CA ILE A 124 -7.72 -25.06 -9.81
C ILE A 124 -9.11 -25.35 -9.23
N PHE A 125 -9.57 -24.57 -8.26
CA PHE A 125 -10.83 -24.81 -7.55
C PHE A 125 -11.81 -23.64 -7.72
N GLU A 126 -13.11 -23.96 -7.85
CA GLU A 126 -14.19 -22.97 -7.90
C GLU A 126 -15.28 -23.27 -6.89
N VAL A 127 -15.91 -22.21 -6.37
CA VAL A 127 -17.07 -22.33 -5.48
C VAL A 127 -18.31 -21.85 -6.22
N HIS A 128 -19.28 -22.74 -6.38
CA HIS A 128 -20.58 -22.48 -6.99
C HIS A 128 -21.70 -22.55 -5.94
N ARG A 129 -22.83 -21.90 -6.22
CA ARG A 129 -24.06 -22.13 -5.45
C ARG A 129 -24.75 -23.38 -5.99
N SER A 130 -25.33 -24.19 -5.12
CA SER A 130 -26.08 -25.36 -5.55
C SER A 130 -27.32 -24.94 -6.33
N ALA A 131 -27.59 -25.64 -7.44
CA ALA A 131 -28.80 -25.44 -8.24
C ALA A 131 -30.08 -25.89 -7.51
N ARG A 132 -29.96 -26.81 -6.55
CA ARG A 132 -31.10 -27.33 -5.76
C ARG A 132 -31.38 -26.52 -4.50
N ASP A 133 -30.35 -25.93 -3.92
CA ASP A 133 -30.45 -25.07 -2.73
C ASP A 133 -29.49 -23.88 -2.87
N HIS A 134 -30.04 -22.70 -3.15
CA HIS A 134 -29.26 -21.48 -3.36
C HIS A 134 -28.44 -21.05 -2.13
N LYS A 135 -28.75 -21.58 -0.93
CA LYS A 135 -27.97 -21.34 0.29
C LYS A 135 -26.77 -22.28 0.40
N ALA A 136 -26.81 -23.44 -0.25
CA ALA A 136 -25.74 -24.40 -0.24
C ALA A 136 -24.62 -24.03 -1.23
N ARG A 137 -23.37 -24.23 -0.82
CA ARG A 137 -22.17 -24.01 -1.63
C ARG A 137 -21.55 -25.35 -2.03
N ILE A 138 -21.06 -25.42 -3.26
CA ILE A 138 -20.39 -26.58 -3.85
C ILE A 138 -19.00 -26.15 -4.27
N LEU A 139 -17.99 -26.92 -3.85
CA LEU A 139 -16.62 -26.81 -4.31
C LEU A 139 -16.42 -27.74 -5.50
N ILE A 140 -15.85 -27.23 -6.57
CA ILE A 140 -15.60 -27.95 -7.82
C ILE A 140 -14.12 -27.84 -8.16
N LEU A 141 -13.51 -28.97 -8.51
CA LEU A 141 -12.18 -29.01 -9.11
C LEU A 141 -12.33 -28.76 -10.62
N LYS A 142 -11.75 -27.66 -11.12
CA LYS A 142 -11.72 -27.35 -12.56
C LYS A 142 -10.99 -28.48 -13.27
N ARG A 143 -11.61 -29.04 -14.32
CA ARG A 143 -10.86 -29.90 -15.25
C ARG A 143 -9.83 -29.00 -15.93
N ARG A 144 -8.54 -29.36 -15.85
CA ARG A 144 -7.56 -28.79 -16.78
C ARG A 144 -8.13 -29.01 -18.18
N SER A 145 -8.42 -27.93 -18.89
CA SER A 145 -8.57 -28.01 -20.34
C SER A 145 -7.21 -28.46 -20.85
N ALA A 146 -7.09 -29.74 -21.20
CA ALA A 146 -5.97 -30.21 -21.99
C ALA A 146 -6.10 -29.48 -23.34
N LEU A 147 -5.26 -28.47 -23.53
CA LEU A 147 -4.88 -28.01 -24.86
C LEU A 147 -3.96 -29.07 -25.47
#